data_AF-A0A432QBW1-F1
#
_entry.id   AF-A0A432QBW1-F1
#
_cell.length_a   1.000
_cell.length_b   1.000
_cell.length_c   1.000
_cell.angle_alpha   90.00
_cell.angle_beta   90.00
_cell.angle_gamma   90.00
#
_symmetry.space_group_name_H-M   'P 1'
#
loop_
_entity.id
_entity.type
_entity.pdbx_description
1 polymer ?
#
loop_
_entity_poly.entity_id
_entity_poly.type
_entity_poly.pdbx_seq_one_letter_code
_entity_poly.pdbx_strand_id
1 'polypeptide(L)'
;MPRAALNQEPHLKTFRMIGSVQNARLKKNTFLRLTDLHLLQLACVSCNNVFHHTTMSLFSLRRYHLLLPMTFLLVALFVRQSHAEEISQIQEVIEKSSATAQSFIADINFNGFKRTAGKARAMLIVPKLDKIGFILGATGGTGVLLAHDMVSGKWSYPVFYTIGSISMDIQFGSDTSEIIFLVMTVKGLKALLNTQCKLGKDVILAAGPMSSASDTATKKADILYFRRGLEASGSFSLNGAIIAPRNSWNTLYYKKAVDPADILLRHLSSNPQADALLETLSAAR
;
A
#
# COMPACT_ATOMS: atom_id res chain seq x y z
N MET A 1 50.16 44.41 -31.26
CA MET A 1 51.51 43.91 -30.93
C MET A 1 51.96 44.56 -29.61
N PRO A 2 52.65 43.89 -28.68
CA PRO A 2 52.74 42.43 -28.43
C PRO A 2 52.73 41.98 -26.93
N ARG A 3 52.56 40.65 -26.72
CA ARG A 3 53.08 39.72 -25.65
C ARG A 3 52.64 39.93 -24.18
N ALA A 4 52.33 38.91 -23.35
CA ALA A 4 52.55 37.45 -23.31
C ALA A 4 51.43 36.82 -22.44
N ALA A 5 50.80 35.67 -22.74
CA ALA A 5 51.23 34.27 -22.76
C ALA A 5 51.62 33.67 -21.38
N LEU A 6 50.64 33.02 -20.72
CA LEU A 6 50.77 31.81 -19.88
C LEU A 6 49.35 31.22 -19.75
N ASN A 7 48.90 30.32 -20.62
CA ASN A 7 49.15 28.88 -20.65
C ASN A 7 48.87 28.17 -19.30
N GLN A 8 47.65 27.66 -19.15
CA GLN A 8 47.39 26.30 -18.62
C GLN A 8 46.00 25.85 -19.10
N GLU A 9 46.01 24.95 -20.07
CA GLU A 9 44.86 24.27 -20.68
C GLU A 9 44.62 22.91 -19.97
N PRO A 10 43.65 22.07 -20.38
CA PRO A 10 42.56 21.59 -19.53
C PRO A 10 42.68 20.10 -19.16
N HIS A 11 42.13 19.70 -18.00
CA HIS A 11 41.96 18.28 -17.68
C HIS A 11 40.60 17.77 -18.15
N LEU A 12 40.58 17.17 -19.34
CA LEU A 12 39.48 16.37 -19.85
C LEU A 12 39.97 14.95 -20.14
N LYS A 13 39.14 13.98 -19.73
CA LYS A 13 39.05 12.57 -20.13
C LYS A 13 40.05 11.58 -19.53
N THR A 14 39.49 10.60 -18.82
CA THR A 14 39.52 9.21 -19.32
C THR A 14 38.23 8.50 -18.89
N PHE A 15 37.26 8.50 -19.79
CA PHE A 15 36.14 7.56 -19.81
C PHE A 15 36.69 6.28 -20.47
N ARG A 16 36.76 5.18 -19.73
CA ARG A 16 37.04 3.85 -20.31
C ARG A 16 35.95 2.88 -19.88
N MET A 17 34.95 2.79 -20.77
CA MET A 17 34.12 1.60 -20.98
C MET A 17 34.96 0.49 -21.64
N ILE A 18 34.39 -0.71 -21.69
CA ILE A 18 34.94 -2.05 -22.04
C ILE A 18 35.41 -2.77 -20.76
N GLY A 19 34.79 -3.84 -20.29
CA GLY A 19 33.91 -4.81 -20.93
C GLY A 19 34.34 -6.18 -20.40
N SER A 20 33.48 -6.83 -19.62
CA SER A 20 33.60 -8.27 -19.32
C SER A 20 32.20 -8.83 -19.19
N VAL A 21 31.79 -9.43 -20.30
CA VAL A 21 30.66 -10.33 -20.46
C VAL A 21 31.25 -11.75 -20.39
N GLN A 22 30.79 -12.56 -19.43
CA GLN A 22 30.52 -14.01 -19.54
C GLN A 22 30.38 -14.59 -18.11
N ASN A 23 29.15 -14.90 -17.70
CA ASN A 23 28.50 -16.23 -17.77
C ASN A 23 28.86 -17.15 -16.59
N ALA A 24 27.93 -17.23 -15.63
CA ALA A 24 27.59 -18.50 -15.00
C ALA A 24 26.10 -18.50 -14.63
N ARG A 25 25.37 -19.25 -15.45
CA ARG A 25 23.99 -19.70 -15.32
C ARG A 25 23.85 -20.56 -14.06
N LEU A 26 22.65 -20.53 -13.46
CA LEU A 26 22.08 -21.47 -12.46
C LEU A 26 22.04 -20.98 -11.00
N LYS A 27 20.88 -20.45 -10.59
CA LYS A 27 19.99 -21.24 -9.72
C LYS A 27 18.55 -20.75 -9.84
N LYS A 28 17.70 -21.67 -10.32
CA LYS A 28 16.24 -21.61 -10.25
C LYS A 28 15.80 -21.56 -8.78
N ASN A 29 14.69 -20.88 -8.55
CA ASN A 29 13.81 -21.02 -7.38
C ASN A 29 14.40 -20.62 -6.02
N THR A 30 14.20 -19.36 -5.65
CA THR A 30 14.03 -18.97 -4.24
C THR A 30 12.71 -18.23 -4.11
N PHE A 31 11.64 -18.99 -4.38
CA PHE A 31 10.29 -18.75 -3.90
C PHE A 31 10.21 -19.40 -2.52
N LEU A 32 9.78 -18.65 -1.51
CA LEU A 32 9.17 -19.04 -0.21
C LEU A 32 9.44 -17.90 0.78
N ARG A 33 8.55 -16.90 0.82
CA ARG A 33 7.48 -16.77 1.84
C ARG A 33 8.01 -16.84 3.27
N LEU A 34 8.29 -15.67 3.84
CA LEU A 34 8.46 -15.43 5.28
C LEU A 34 7.10 -15.42 6.01
N THR A 35 6.30 -16.47 5.85
CA THR A 35 5.04 -16.68 6.58
C THR A 35 4.92 -18.12 7.08
N ASP A 36 6.03 -18.70 7.54
CA ASP A 36 6.05 -20.04 8.16
C ASP A 36 6.79 -19.98 9.50
N LEU A 37 6.31 -19.15 10.43
CA LEU A 37 6.79 -19.18 11.81
C LEU A 37 5.71 -19.17 12.88
N HIS A 38 4.46 -19.53 12.54
CA HIS A 38 3.40 -19.76 13.53
C HIS A 38 2.44 -20.92 13.20
N LEU A 39 2.85 -21.88 12.36
CA LEU A 39 1.98 -22.99 11.95
C LEU A 39 2.65 -24.38 11.95
N LEU A 40 3.64 -24.62 12.83
CA LEU A 40 4.28 -25.93 13.00
C LEU A 40 4.40 -26.39 14.46
N GLN A 41 3.35 -26.18 15.26
CA GLN A 41 3.16 -26.93 16.52
C GLN A 41 1.88 -27.78 16.57
N LEU A 42 1.10 -27.86 15.49
CA LEU A 42 -0.15 -28.66 15.48
C LEU A 42 -0.21 -29.78 14.43
N ALA A 43 0.88 -30.06 13.70
CA ALA A 43 0.92 -31.12 12.68
C ALA A 43 1.92 -32.26 12.99
N CYS A 44 2.33 -32.43 14.26
CA CYS A 44 3.20 -33.55 14.67
C CYS A 44 2.46 -34.62 15.50
N VAL A 45 1.19 -34.89 15.19
CA VAL A 45 0.46 -36.07 15.71
C VAL A 45 -0.31 -36.75 14.59
N SER A 46 0.42 -37.32 13.64
CA SER A 46 0.00 -38.51 12.87
C SER A 46 1.17 -38.98 12.04
N CYS A 47 2.10 -39.65 12.72
CA CYS A 47 2.92 -40.66 12.09
C CYS A 47 1.98 -41.80 11.68
N ASN A 48 1.92 -42.17 10.40
CA ASN A 48 1.39 -43.47 10.00
C ASN A 48 2.10 -43.98 8.74
N ASN A 49 3.09 -44.82 8.96
CA ASN A 49 3.06 -46.21 8.51
C ASN A 49 4.11 -46.95 9.38
N VAL A 50 3.71 -47.58 10.48
CA VAL A 50 3.23 -48.97 10.57
C VAL A 50 4.12 -49.91 9.76
N PHE A 51 5.03 -50.60 10.44
CA PHE A 51 5.13 -52.05 10.29
C PHE A 51 5.85 -52.71 11.47
N HIS A 52 5.13 -53.68 12.04
CA HIS A 52 5.49 -54.71 13.00
C HIS A 52 5.55 -54.44 14.51
N HIS A 53 4.84 -55.38 15.16
CA HIS A 53 4.91 -55.86 16.54
C HIS A 53 3.79 -55.44 17.52
N THR A 54 2.81 -56.35 17.55
CA THR A 54 2.25 -57.01 18.74
C THR A 54 1.34 -56.24 19.69
N THR A 55 0.04 -56.58 19.58
CA THR A 55 -0.86 -56.95 20.69
C THR A 55 -0.79 -56.09 21.95
N MET A 56 -1.75 -55.17 22.12
CA MET A 56 -2.61 -55.06 23.31
C MET A 56 -3.37 -53.71 23.35
N SER A 57 -4.54 -53.74 23.99
CA SER A 57 -5.39 -52.61 24.40
C SER A 57 -6.48 -52.15 23.41
N LEU A 58 -7.61 -52.85 23.45
CA LEU A 58 -8.90 -52.45 22.88
C LEU A 58 -9.68 -51.44 23.76
N PHE A 59 -9.08 -50.86 24.81
CA PHE A 59 -9.80 -50.00 25.78
C PHE A 59 -9.54 -48.48 25.66
N SER A 60 -8.62 -48.00 24.80
CA SER A 60 -8.29 -46.55 24.73
C SER A 60 -9.03 -45.73 23.67
N LEU A 61 -9.66 -46.37 22.67
CA LEU A 61 -10.28 -45.68 21.52
C LEU A 61 -11.56 -44.89 21.88
N ARG A 62 -12.31 -45.31 22.91
CA ARG A 62 -13.58 -44.67 23.31
C ARG A 62 -13.38 -43.27 23.91
N ARG A 63 -12.18 -42.94 24.39
CA ARG A 63 -11.86 -41.70 25.12
C ARG A 63 -11.46 -40.54 24.19
N TYR A 64 -11.08 -40.83 22.94
CA TYR A 64 -10.69 -39.81 21.95
C TYR A 64 -11.87 -39.27 21.12
N HIS A 65 -13.00 -39.97 21.07
CA HIS A 65 -14.20 -39.50 20.36
C HIS A 65 -14.83 -38.23 20.94
N LEU A 66 -14.60 -37.91 22.22
CA LEU A 66 -15.09 -36.68 22.87
C LEU A 66 -14.13 -35.49 22.73
N LEU A 67 -12.82 -35.74 22.57
CA LEU A 67 -11.81 -34.68 22.44
C LEU A 67 -11.74 -34.11 21.01
N LEU A 68 -11.98 -34.94 20.00
CA LEU A 68 -11.95 -34.57 18.58
C LEU A 68 -13.02 -33.54 18.16
N PRO A 69 -14.31 -33.64 18.58
CA PRO A 69 -15.30 -32.60 18.28
C PRO A 69 -15.03 -31.31 19.07
N MET A 70 -14.43 -31.40 20.26
CA MET A 70 -14.09 -30.23 21.07
C MET A 70 -12.94 -29.43 20.44
N THR A 71 -11.90 -30.09 19.93
CA THR A 71 -10.82 -29.42 19.19
C THR A 71 -11.32 -28.85 17.86
N PHE A 72 -12.19 -29.57 17.14
CA PHE A 72 -12.80 -29.06 15.91
C PHE A 72 -13.68 -27.82 16.17
N LEU A 73 -14.46 -27.81 17.27
CA LEU A 73 -15.24 -26.66 17.70
C LEU A 73 -14.36 -25.47 18.07
N LEU A 74 -13.26 -25.69 18.80
CA LEU A 74 -12.30 -24.63 19.16
C LEU A 74 -11.62 -24.03 17.92
N VAL A 75 -11.21 -24.86 16.96
CA VAL A 75 -10.63 -24.39 15.69
C VAL A 75 -11.67 -23.63 14.86
N ALA A 76 -12.91 -24.11 14.79
CA ALA A 76 -14.00 -23.43 14.09
C ALA A 76 -14.32 -22.06 14.71
N LEU A 77 -14.27 -21.92 16.03
CA LEU A 77 -14.43 -20.65 16.73
C LEU A 77 -13.27 -19.69 16.43
N PHE A 78 -12.03 -20.18 16.41
CA PHE A 78 -10.84 -19.37 16.10
C PHE A 78 -10.86 -18.82 14.67
N VAL A 79 -11.25 -19.65 13.69
CA VAL A 79 -11.35 -19.24 12.27
C VAL A 79 -12.48 -18.23 12.04
N ARG A 80 -13.58 -18.30 12.80
CA ARG A 80 -14.65 -17.29 12.74
C ARG A 80 -14.20 -15.93 13.24
N GLN A 81 -13.34 -15.90 14.27
CA GLN A 81 -12.87 -14.66 14.86
C GLN A 81 -11.97 -13.87 13.88
N SER A 82 -11.11 -14.54 13.11
CA SER A 82 -10.22 -13.87 12.15
C SER A 82 -10.94 -13.24 10.96
N HIS A 83 -12.03 -13.85 10.47
CA HIS A 83 -12.82 -13.27 9.36
C HIS A 83 -13.64 -12.06 9.79
N ALA A 84 -14.21 -12.08 11.00
CA ALA A 84 -15.00 -10.97 11.50
C ALA A 84 -14.15 -9.69 11.68
N GLU A 85 -12.89 -9.86 12.11
CA GLU A 85 -11.96 -8.75 12.28
C GLU A 85 -11.62 -8.07 10.95
N GLU A 86 -11.34 -8.83 9.89
CA GLU A 86 -10.98 -8.27 8.58
C GLU A 86 -12.14 -7.46 7.95
N ILE A 87 -13.39 -7.94 8.08
CA ILE A 87 -14.58 -7.20 7.62
C ILE A 87 -14.77 -5.89 8.39
N SER A 88 -14.54 -5.91 9.71
CA SER A 88 -14.61 -4.71 10.54
C SER A 88 -13.54 -3.68 10.12
N GLN A 89 -12.31 -4.12 9.86
CA GLN A 89 -11.23 -3.25 9.41
C GLN A 89 -11.51 -2.64 8.03
N ILE A 90 -12.10 -3.40 7.11
CA ILE A 90 -12.52 -2.91 5.78
C ILE A 90 -13.50 -1.74 5.93
N GLN A 91 -14.52 -1.90 6.78
CA GLN A 91 -15.52 -0.86 7.02
C GLN A 91 -14.88 0.37 7.70
N GLU A 92 -14.04 0.14 8.70
CA GLU A 92 -13.31 1.20 9.40
C GLU A 92 -12.45 2.04 8.44
N VAL A 93 -11.76 1.40 7.48
CA VAL A 93 -10.95 2.13 6.49
C VAL A 93 -11.82 3.01 5.59
N ILE A 94 -13.01 2.57 5.18
CA ILE A 94 -13.93 3.37 4.37
C ILE A 94 -14.43 4.59 5.16
N GLU A 95 -14.91 4.37 6.37
CA GLU A 95 -15.44 5.44 7.25
C GLU A 95 -14.36 6.47 7.58
N LYS A 96 -13.17 6.00 7.99
CA LYS A 96 -12.04 6.89 8.26
C LYS A 96 -11.57 7.62 7.01
N SER A 97 -11.59 6.98 5.84
CA SER A 97 -11.24 7.67 4.58
C SER A 97 -12.22 8.81 4.27
N SER A 98 -13.51 8.63 4.57
CA SER A 98 -14.51 9.70 4.45
C SER A 98 -14.21 10.85 5.41
N ALA A 99 -13.91 10.54 6.67
CA ALA A 99 -13.56 11.53 7.69
C ALA A 99 -12.25 12.29 7.36
N THR A 100 -11.24 11.58 6.85
CA THR A 100 -9.98 12.17 6.39
C THR A 100 -10.22 13.09 5.18
N ALA A 101 -10.99 12.66 4.17
CA ALA A 101 -11.34 13.53 3.04
C ALA A 101 -12.06 14.80 3.50
N GLN A 102 -13.10 14.64 4.33
CA GLN A 102 -13.86 15.76 4.89
C GLN A 102 -12.96 16.73 5.66
N SER A 103 -12.03 16.20 6.44
CA SER A 103 -11.06 16.99 7.20
C SER A 103 -10.14 17.84 6.32
N PHE A 104 -9.60 17.27 5.24
CA PHE A 104 -8.75 18.00 4.29
C PHE A 104 -9.53 19.06 3.50
N ILE A 105 -10.84 18.84 3.27
CA ILE A 105 -11.73 19.82 2.64
C ILE A 105 -12.05 20.97 3.61
N ALA A 106 -12.34 20.66 4.87
CA ALA A 106 -12.76 21.63 5.87
C ALA A 106 -11.62 22.54 6.35
N ASP A 107 -10.39 22.03 6.39
CA ASP A 107 -9.25 22.76 6.93
C ASP A 107 -8.74 23.85 5.96
N ILE A 108 -8.59 25.07 6.48
CA ILE A 108 -8.12 26.25 5.73
C ILE A 108 -6.67 26.11 5.28
N ASN A 109 -5.85 25.31 5.97
CA ASN A 109 -4.45 25.11 5.64
C ASN A 109 -4.27 24.24 4.38
N PHE A 110 -5.31 23.54 3.93
CA PHE A 110 -5.27 22.66 2.75
C PHE A 110 -5.92 23.32 1.52
N ASN A 111 -5.79 24.64 1.37
CA ASN A 111 -6.27 25.37 0.18
C ASN A 111 -5.63 24.88 -1.12
N GLY A 112 -4.35 24.47 -1.07
CA GLY A 112 -3.71 23.88 -2.24
C GLY A 112 -4.31 22.53 -2.65
N PHE A 113 -4.70 21.69 -1.68
CA PHE A 113 -5.42 20.44 -1.92
C PHE A 113 -6.76 20.69 -2.61
N LYS A 114 -7.60 21.60 -2.08
CA LYS A 114 -8.91 21.94 -2.67
C LYS A 114 -8.80 22.33 -4.14
N ARG A 115 -7.78 23.09 -4.52
CA ARG A 115 -7.57 23.54 -5.92
C ARG A 115 -7.07 22.44 -6.85
N THR A 116 -6.39 21.41 -6.33
CA THR A 116 -5.82 20.32 -7.13
C THR A 116 -6.69 19.08 -7.13
N ALA A 117 -7.52 18.85 -6.10
CA ALA A 117 -8.38 17.69 -5.94
C ALA A 117 -9.31 17.49 -7.14
N GLY A 118 -10.01 18.53 -7.59
CA GLY A 118 -10.89 18.45 -8.77
C GLY A 118 -10.16 18.20 -10.11
N LYS A 119 -8.83 18.36 -10.15
CA LYS A 119 -7.99 18.08 -11.34
C LYS A 119 -7.35 16.69 -11.30
N ALA A 120 -7.42 16.02 -10.15
CA ALA A 120 -6.87 14.69 -10.01
C ALA A 120 -7.69 13.69 -10.82
N ARG A 121 -7.00 12.74 -11.44
CA ARG A 121 -7.58 11.59 -12.16
C ARG A 121 -7.91 10.44 -11.21
N ALA A 122 -7.28 10.41 -10.05
CA ALA A 122 -7.61 9.50 -8.97
C ALA A 122 -7.12 10.07 -7.63
N MET A 123 -7.71 9.60 -6.54
CA MET A 123 -7.37 9.96 -5.17
C MET A 123 -7.15 8.69 -4.36
N LEU A 124 -5.96 8.52 -3.79
CA LEU A 124 -5.67 7.48 -2.80
C LEU A 124 -5.69 8.11 -1.41
N ILE A 125 -6.65 7.70 -0.58
CA ILE A 125 -6.83 8.20 0.78
C ILE A 125 -6.32 7.13 1.73
N VAL A 126 -5.30 7.45 2.51
CA VAL A 126 -4.74 6.57 3.55
C VAL A 126 -5.03 7.23 4.90
N PRO A 127 -6.13 6.84 5.58
CA PRO A 127 -6.56 7.48 6.82
C PRO A 127 -5.66 7.16 8.01
N LYS A 128 -4.80 6.14 7.89
CA LYS A 128 -3.83 5.78 8.92
C LYS A 128 -2.56 5.27 8.27
N LEU A 129 -1.50 6.06 8.42
CA LEU A 129 -0.14 5.73 8.01
C LEU A 129 0.72 5.72 9.27
N ASP A 130 1.08 4.52 9.71
CA ASP A 130 1.88 4.30 10.91
C ASP A 130 3.36 4.25 10.51
N LYS A 131 4.18 5.10 11.13
CA LYS A 131 5.64 5.09 11.07
C LYS A 131 6.15 4.56 12.40
N ILE A 132 6.95 3.51 12.38
CA ILE A 132 7.56 2.91 13.58
C ILE A 132 9.05 2.76 13.31
N GLY A 133 9.89 3.36 14.15
CA GLY A 133 11.34 3.27 13.92
C GLY A 133 12.20 3.89 15.01
N PHE A 134 13.48 3.50 14.98
CA PHE A 134 14.53 4.12 15.79
C PHE A 134 15.71 4.60 14.93
N ILE A 135 16.45 3.65 14.35
CA ILE A 135 17.51 3.88 13.35
C ILE A 135 17.06 3.39 11.96
N LEU A 136 16.33 2.29 11.95
CA LEU A 136 15.61 1.78 10.79
C LEU A 136 14.12 1.87 11.12
N GLY A 137 13.38 2.53 10.25
CA GLY A 137 11.93 2.69 10.35
C GLY A 137 11.22 1.91 9.26
N ALA A 138 10.03 1.43 9.60
CA ALA A 138 9.05 0.96 8.63
C ALA A 138 7.85 1.90 8.69
N THR A 139 7.34 2.26 7.51
CA THR A 139 6.07 2.97 7.40
C THR A 139 5.08 2.08 6.68
N GLY A 140 3.83 2.02 7.15
CA GLY A 140 2.81 1.17 6.58
C GLY A 140 1.41 1.74 6.77
N GLY A 141 0.53 1.50 5.80
CA GLY A 141 -0.86 1.94 5.88
C GLY A 141 -1.73 1.22 4.86
N THR A 142 -3.03 1.24 5.13
CA THR A 142 -4.06 0.80 4.18
C THR A 142 -4.97 1.96 3.87
N GLY A 143 -5.39 2.04 2.61
CA GLY A 143 -6.25 3.12 2.13
C GLY A 143 -7.09 2.68 0.95
N VAL A 144 -7.84 3.64 0.41
CA VAL A 144 -8.73 3.43 -0.73
C VAL A 144 -8.36 4.35 -1.89
N LEU A 145 -8.24 3.76 -3.08
CA LEU A 145 -8.07 4.45 -4.34
C LEU A 145 -9.43 4.60 -5.01
N LEU A 146 -9.77 5.81 -5.42
CA LEU A 146 -10.94 6.13 -6.23
C LEU A 146 -10.47 6.84 -7.49
N ALA A 147 -11.01 6.48 -8.64
CA ALA A 147 -10.71 7.15 -9.90
C ALA A 147 -11.77 8.20 -10.21
N HIS A 148 -11.34 9.34 -10.73
CA HIS A 148 -12.21 10.40 -11.19
C HIS A 148 -12.33 10.28 -12.70
N ASP A 149 -13.54 9.98 -13.17
CA ASP A 149 -13.84 10.06 -14.59
C ASP A 149 -13.96 11.54 -14.98
N MET A 150 -12.94 12.03 -15.69
CA MET A 150 -12.87 13.42 -16.15
C MET A 150 -13.96 13.77 -17.18
N VAL A 151 -14.63 12.78 -17.78
CA VAL A 151 -15.70 12.98 -18.76
C VAL A 151 -17.05 13.11 -18.05
N SER A 152 -17.45 12.10 -17.26
CA SER A 152 -18.72 12.16 -16.54
C SER A 152 -18.66 13.01 -15.27
N GLY A 153 -17.46 13.28 -14.76
CA GLY A 153 -17.25 14.00 -13.51
C GLY A 153 -17.52 13.19 -12.26
N LYS A 154 -17.72 11.87 -12.38
CA LYS A 154 -18.06 10.97 -11.28
C LYS A 154 -16.82 10.28 -10.72
N TRP A 155 -16.86 9.97 -9.44
CA TRP A 155 -15.89 9.09 -8.79
C TRP A 155 -16.32 7.63 -8.95
N SER A 156 -15.36 6.73 -9.18
CA SER A 156 -15.59 5.29 -9.08
C SER A 156 -15.66 4.82 -7.64
N TYR A 157 -16.23 3.64 -7.43
CA TYR A 157 -16.21 2.98 -6.12
C TYR A 157 -14.78 2.62 -5.68
N PRO A 158 -14.51 2.53 -4.37
CA PRO A 158 -13.15 2.41 -3.86
C PRO A 158 -12.51 1.04 -4.10
N VAL A 159 -11.21 1.06 -4.33
CA VAL A 159 -10.36 -0.14 -4.33
C VAL A 159 -9.36 -0.04 -3.19
N PHE A 160 -9.23 -1.08 -2.39
CA PHE A 160 -8.30 -1.12 -1.26
C PHE A 160 -6.86 -1.29 -1.75
N TYR A 161 -5.98 -0.45 -1.23
CA TYR A 161 -4.55 -0.45 -1.49
C TYR A 161 -3.77 -0.46 -0.18
N THR A 162 -2.59 -1.04 -0.21
CA THR A 162 -1.61 -0.96 0.86
C THR A 162 -0.45 -0.11 0.40
N ILE A 163 0.11 0.70 1.31
CA ILE A 163 1.36 1.42 1.12
C ILE A 163 2.37 0.96 2.17
N GLY A 164 3.63 0.79 1.77
CA GLY A 164 4.71 0.47 2.70
C GLY A 164 6.06 0.99 2.24
N SER A 165 6.89 1.44 3.17
CA SER A 165 8.27 1.83 2.92
C SER A 165 9.18 1.42 4.07
N ILE A 166 10.47 1.34 3.76
CA ILE A 166 11.53 1.16 4.75
C ILE A 166 12.39 2.42 4.64
N SER A 167 12.62 3.10 5.76
CA SER A 167 13.47 4.30 5.82
C SER A 167 14.59 4.11 6.84
N MET A 168 15.73 4.73 6.59
CA MET A 168 16.82 4.85 7.57
C MET A 168 16.78 6.28 8.11
N ASP A 169 15.89 6.53 9.07
CA ASP A 169 15.78 7.81 9.76
C ASP A 169 16.19 7.61 11.22
N ILE A 170 17.01 8.53 11.77
CA ILE A 170 17.50 8.52 13.17
C ILE A 170 16.42 9.09 14.12
N GLN A 171 15.15 8.85 13.85
CA GLN A 171 14.03 9.35 14.65
C GLN A 171 13.46 8.23 15.50
N PHE A 172 13.23 8.53 16.77
CA PHE A 172 12.69 7.60 17.75
C PHE A 172 11.21 7.84 17.94
N GLY A 173 10.41 6.82 17.66
CA GLY A 173 9.02 6.78 18.10
C GLY A 173 8.07 6.07 17.16
N SER A 174 6.80 6.25 17.47
CA SER A 174 5.66 5.91 16.63
C SER A 174 4.95 7.20 16.24
N ASP A 175 4.77 7.42 14.94
CA ASP A 175 3.97 8.52 14.41
C ASP A 175 2.82 7.94 13.59
N THR A 176 1.64 8.51 13.72
CA THR A 176 0.47 8.16 12.93
C THR A 176 0.01 9.39 12.20
N SER A 177 -0.06 9.29 10.87
CA SER A 177 -0.47 10.40 10.01
C SER A 177 -1.54 9.99 9.02
N GLU A 178 -2.29 10.97 8.55
CA GLU A 178 -3.22 10.83 7.44
C GLU A 178 -2.59 11.40 6.18
N ILE A 179 -2.75 10.71 5.06
CA ILE A 179 -2.19 11.16 3.79
C ILE A 179 -3.18 10.94 2.65
N ILE A 180 -3.32 11.94 1.79
CA ILE A 180 -4.07 11.86 0.55
C ILE A 180 -3.11 12.05 -0.62
N PHE A 181 -3.10 11.10 -1.54
CA PHE A 181 -2.39 11.19 -2.81
C PHE A 181 -3.36 11.59 -3.92
N LEU A 182 -3.04 12.65 -4.65
CA LEU A 182 -3.72 13.06 -5.87
C LEU A 182 -2.91 12.60 -7.07
N VAL A 183 -3.51 11.73 -7.88
CA VAL A 183 -2.91 11.23 -9.12
C VAL A 183 -3.22 12.22 -10.24
N MET A 184 -2.21 12.96 -10.68
CA MET A 184 -2.40 14.08 -11.62
C MET A 184 -2.31 13.63 -13.08
N THR A 185 -1.57 12.56 -13.36
CA THR A 185 -1.25 12.13 -14.74
C THR A 185 -1.85 10.76 -15.07
N VAL A 186 -2.05 10.52 -16.38
CA VAL A 186 -2.44 9.18 -16.88
C VAL A 186 -1.37 8.15 -16.55
N LYS A 187 -0.09 8.55 -16.58
CA LYS A 187 1.04 7.70 -16.20
C LYS A 187 0.92 7.26 -14.73
N GLY A 188 0.62 8.19 -13.81
CA GLY A 188 0.40 7.88 -12.41
C GLY A 188 -0.73 6.89 -12.19
N LEU A 189 -1.87 7.09 -12.87
CA LEU A 189 -3.02 6.19 -12.78
C LEU A 189 -2.68 4.78 -13.31
N LYS A 190 -2.03 4.71 -14.48
CA LYS A 190 -1.60 3.43 -15.05
C LYS A 190 -0.61 2.69 -14.16
N ALA A 191 0.32 3.41 -13.51
CA ALA A 191 1.27 2.79 -12.59
C ALA A 191 0.58 2.16 -11.38
N LEU A 192 -0.46 2.81 -10.83
CA LEU A 192 -1.24 2.28 -9.71
C LEU A 192 -2.13 1.09 -10.08
N LEU A 193 -2.54 0.97 -11.35
CA LEU A 193 -3.29 -0.20 -11.84
C LEU A 193 -2.42 -1.45 -12.01
N ASN A 194 -1.09 -1.32 -11.97
CA ASN A 194 -0.20 -2.48 -11.98
C ASN A 194 -0.25 -3.22 -10.63
N THR A 195 0.38 -4.41 -10.59
CA THR A 195 0.47 -5.23 -9.37
C THR A 195 1.22 -4.54 -8.23
N GLN A 196 2.14 -3.64 -8.55
CA GLN A 196 2.85 -2.78 -7.59
C GLN A 196 3.31 -1.51 -8.28
N CYS A 197 3.29 -0.40 -7.56
CA CYS A 197 3.79 0.90 -7.96
C CYS A 197 4.86 1.38 -6.98
N LYS A 198 6.07 1.66 -7.46
CA LYS A 198 7.18 2.18 -6.66
C LYS A 198 7.26 3.70 -6.80
N LEU A 199 7.02 4.41 -5.70
CA LEU A 199 7.11 5.86 -5.66
C LEU A 199 8.56 6.32 -5.88
N GLY A 200 8.77 7.30 -6.76
CA GLY A 200 10.09 7.80 -7.14
C GLY A 200 10.79 7.00 -8.25
N LYS A 201 10.38 5.74 -8.49
CA LYS A 201 10.89 4.93 -9.60
C LYS A 201 9.91 4.89 -10.79
N ASP A 202 8.67 4.48 -10.52
CA ASP A 202 7.66 4.30 -11.57
C ASP A 202 6.93 5.63 -11.83
N VAL A 203 6.76 6.43 -10.79
CA VAL A 203 6.06 7.72 -10.79
C VAL A 203 6.85 8.79 -10.07
N ILE A 204 6.74 10.03 -10.55
CA ILE A 204 7.33 11.20 -9.88
C ILE A 204 6.37 11.65 -8.78
N LEU A 205 6.83 11.62 -7.54
CA LEU A 205 6.07 12.05 -6.36
C LEU A 205 6.54 13.43 -5.91
N ALA A 206 5.62 14.31 -5.53
CA ALA A 206 5.94 15.58 -4.87
C ALA A 206 4.95 15.89 -3.75
N ALA A 207 5.42 16.61 -2.73
CA ALA A 207 4.52 17.19 -1.73
C ALA A 207 3.63 18.23 -2.42
N GLY A 208 2.33 18.19 -2.12
CA GLY A 208 1.37 19.17 -2.58
C GLY A 208 1.62 20.54 -1.92
N PRO A 209 1.32 21.65 -2.61
CA PRO A 209 1.50 22.96 -2.02
C PRO A 209 0.48 23.18 -0.91
N MET A 210 0.91 23.57 0.28
CA MET A 210 -0.02 23.89 1.38
C MET A 210 -0.86 25.12 1.01
N SER A 211 -0.22 26.10 0.36
CA SER A 211 -0.80 27.38 -0.06
C SER A 211 -1.04 27.48 -1.57
N SER A 212 -1.34 28.69 -2.05
CA SER A 212 -1.68 28.94 -3.46
C SER A 212 -0.48 28.90 -4.41
N ALA A 213 0.75 28.91 -3.89
CA ALA A 213 1.96 28.86 -4.68
C ALA A 213 2.21 27.42 -5.20
N SER A 214 2.28 27.24 -6.52
CA SER A 214 2.62 25.97 -7.14
C SER A 214 4.04 26.02 -7.67
N ASP A 215 4.93 25.23 -7.06
CA ASP A 215 6.32 25.12 -7.47
C ASP A 215 6.48 24.27 -8.73
N THR A 216 7.59 24.46 -9.46
CA THR A 216 7.92 23.68 -10.68
C THR A 216 7.91 22.17 -10.44
N ALA A 217 8.27 21.70 -9.25
CA ALA A 217 8.22 20.28 -8.88
C ALA A 217 6.78 19.74 -8.91
N THR A 218 5.80 20.51 -8.42
CA THR A 218 4.39 20.11 -8.40
C THR A 218 3.79 20.00 -9.81
N LYS A 219 4.30 20.77 -10.79
CA LYS A 219 3.86 20.73 -12.18
C LYS A 219 4.35 19.50 -12.95
N LYS A 220 5.47 18.92 -12.54
CA LYS A 220 6.08 17.73 -13.18
C LYS A 220 5.73 16.42 -12.46
N ALA A 221 5.09 16.50 -11.30
CA ALA A 221 4.76 15.32 -10.50
C ALA A 221 3.61 14.52 -11.15
N ASP A 222 3.77 13.20 -11.17
CA ASP A 222 2.71 12.25 -11.53
C ASP A 222 1.69 12.15 -10.40
N ILE A 223 2.17 12.24 -9.15
CA ILE A 223 1.37 12.15 -7.93
C ILE A 223 1.77 13.28 -6.98
N LEU A 224 0.78 14.01 -6.46
CA LEU A 224 0.94 14.95 -5.35
C LEU A 224 0.46 14.27 -4.07
N TYR A 225 1.11 14.53 -2.93
CA TYR A 225 0.60 14.07 -1.63
C TYR A 225 0.44 15.21 -0.64
N PHE A 226 -0.62 15.12 0.16
CA PHE A 226 -0.91 16.04 1.25
C PHE A 226 -1.04 15.22 2.52
N ARG A 227 -0.37 15.66 3.58
CA ARG A 227 -0.31 14.92 4.85
C ARG A 227 -0.77 15.79 6.00
N ARG A 228 -1.46 15.18 6.95
CA ARG A 228 -1.85 15.77 8.23
C ARG A 228 -1.38 14.87 9.37
N GLY A 229 -0.77 15.45 10.41
CA GLY A 229 -0.17 14.71 11.52
C GLY A 229 0.89 15.52 12.25
N LEU A 230 1.40 14.99 13.36
CA LEU A 230 2.30 15.67 14.29
C LEU A 230 3.57 16.21 13.60
N GLU A 231 4.11 15.44 12.66
CA GLU A 231 5.32 15.77 11.91
C GLU A 231 5.04 16.36 10.52
N ALA A 232 3.84 16.88 10.24
CA ALA A 232 3.47 17.38 8.90
C ALA A 232 4.46 18.40 8.30
N SER A 233 5.22 19.10 9.16
CA SER A 233 6.21 20.12 8.80
C SER A 233 7.66 19.61 8.66
N GLY A 234 7.92 18.32 8.93
CA GLY A 234 9.25 17.70 8.82
C GLY A 234 9.57 17.11 7.44
N SER A 235 10.83 16.78 7.20
CA SER A 235 11.28 16.08 5.98
C SER A 235 10.76 14.64 5.98
N PHE A 236 9.63 14.41 5.30
CA PHE A 236 9.03 13.09 5.13
C PHE A 236 9.13 12.68 3.66
N SER A 237 9.98 11.69 3.37
CA SER A 237 10.15 11.14 2.02
C SER A 237 9.44 9.81 1.90
N LEU A 238 8.58 9.70 0.89
CA LEU A 238 7.95 8.44 0.49
C LEU A 238 8.62 7.82 -0.75
N ASN A 239 9.76 8.37 -1.18
CA ASN A 239 10.52 7.77 -2.28
C ASN A 239 10.99 6.36 -1.87
N GLY A 240 10.77 5.39 -2.76
CA GLY A 240 11.01 3.98 -2.50
C GLY A 240 9.82 3.24 -1.87
N ALA A 241 8.74 3.93 -1.49
CA ALA A 241 7.53 3.27 -1.03
C ALA A 241 6.87 2.43 -2.14
N ILE A 242 6.27 1.31 -1.75
CA ILE A 242 5.50 0.43 -2.62
C ILE A 242 4.02 0.64 -2.32
N ILE A 243 3.24 0.88 -3.36
CA ILE A 243 1.78 0.89 -3.33
C ILE A 243 1.27 -0.31 -4.12
N ALA A 244 0.38 -1.11 -3.55
CA ALA A 244 -0.15 -2.31 -4.22
C ALA A 244 -1.63 -2.55 -3.86
N PRO A 245 -2.44 -3.09 -4.79
CA PRO A 245 -3.84 -3.43 -4.53
C PRO A 245 -3.97 -4.58 -3.53
N ARG A 246 -4.93 -4.49 -2.62
CA ARG A 246 -5.26 -5.54 -1.65
C ARG A 246 -6.38 -6.44 -2.20
N ASN A 247 -6.02 -7.36 -3.09
CA ASN A 247 -6.99 -8.19 -3.80
C ASN A 247 -7.89 -9.04 -2.88
N SER A 248 -7.39 -9.49 -1.71
CA SER A 248 -8.22 -10.19 -0.71
C SER A 248 -9.31 -9.27 -0.15
N TRP A 249 -8.97 -8.05 0.25
CA TRP A 249 -9.92 -7.06 0.77
C TRP A 249 -10.93 -6.65 -0.29
N ASN A 250 -10.48 -6.45 -1.53
CA ASN A 250 -11.39 -6.15 -2.65
C ASN A 250 -12.38 -7.30 -2.89
N THR A 251 -11.91 -8.54 -2.85
CA THR A 251 -12.78 -9.72 -3.04
C THR A 251 -13.79 -9.86 -1.90
N LEU A 252 -13.36 -9.65 -0.65
CA LEU A 252 -14.23 -9.69 0.53
C LEU A 252 -15.28 -8.57 0.49
N TYR A 253 -14.87 -7.36 0.17
CA TYR A 253 -15.74 -6.19 0.15
C TYR A 253 -16.80 -6.25 -0.97
N TYR A 254 -16.42 -6.69 -2.17
CA TYR A 254 -17.34 -6.80 -3.31
C TYR A 254 -18.02 -8.17 -3.41
N LYS A 255 -17.66 -9.12 -2.54
CA LYS A 255 -18.19 -10.50 -2.51
C LYS A 255 -18.03 -11.26 -3.83
N LYS A 256 -17.06 -10.87 -4.65
CA LYS A 256 -16.70 -11.50 -5.94
C LYS A 256 -15.24 -11.17 -6.27
N ALA A 257 -14.60 -12.01 -7.08
CA ALA A 257 -13.28 -11.70 -7.61
C ALA A 257 -13.38 -10.47 -8.52
N VAL A 258 -12.57 -9.45 -8.25
CA VAL A 258 -12.58 -8.16 -8.94
C VAL A 258 -11.16 -7.72 -9.25
N ASP A 259 -10.97 -7.20 -10.46
CA ASP A 259 -9.74 -6.49 -10.84
C ASP A 259 -9.88 -4.99 -10.53
N PRO A 260 -8.83 -4.32 -10.03
CA PRO A 260 -8.84 -2.88 -9.82
C PRO A 260 -9.29 -2.07 -11.04
N ALA A 261 -8.90 -2.46 -12.26
CA ALA A 261 -9.30 -1.76 -13.48
C ALA A 261 -10.80 -1.89 -13.77
N ASP A 262 -11.41 -3.03 -13.42
CA ASP A 262 -12.84 -3.26 -13.59
C ASP A 262 -13.70 -2.35 -12.69
N ILE A 263 -13.18 -2.01 -11.51
CA ILE A 263 -13.84 -1.11 -10.56
C ILE A 263 -13.56 0.35 -10.96
N LEU A 264 -12.27 0.69 -11.11
CA LEU A 264 -11.82 2.07 -11.23
C LEU A 264 -12.13 2.69 -12.59
N LEU A 265 -12.00 1.92 -13.68
CA LEU A 265 -12.15 2.43 -15.05
C LEU A 265 -13.47 1.99 -15.70
N ARG A 266 -13.91 0.77 -15.42
CA ARG A 266 -15.10 0.17 -16.08
C ARG A 266 -16.37 0.27 -15.24
N HIS A 267 -16.27 0.70 -13.98
CA HIS A 267 -17.40 0.88 -13.06
C HIS A 267 -18.29 -0.37 -12.91
N LEU A 268 -17.70 -1.57 -12.95
CA LEU A 268 -18.43 -2.85 -12.95
C LEU A 268 -18.83 -3.37 -11.56
N SER A 269 -18.44 -2.65 -10.51
CA SER A 269 -18.77 -3.01 -9.12
C SER A 269 -19.11 -1.78 -8.30
N SER A 270 -20.09 -1.94 -7.42
CA SER A 270 -20.58 -0.92 -6.51
C SER A 270 -20.86 -1.55 -5.15
N ASN A 271 -20.70 -0.76 -4.08
CA ASN A 271 -21.09 -1.16 -2.74
C ASN A 271 -21.59 0.09 -1.98
N PRO A 272 -22.87 0.13 -1.56
CA PRO A 272 -23.46 1.29 -0.87
C PRO A 272 -22.71 1.75 0.38
N GLN A 273 -21.91 0.89 1.01
CA GLN A 273 -21.08 1.25 2.15
C GLN A 273 -20.10 2.41 1.85
N ALA A 274 -19.77 2.64 0.58
CA ALA A 274 -18.89 3.73 0.14
C ALA A 274 -19.64 5.02 -0.27
N ASP A 275 -20.97 5.04 -0.26
CA ASP A 275 -21.73 6.17 -0.82
C ASP A 275 -21.44 7.49 -0.08
N ALA A 276 -21.31 7.46 1.26
CA ALA A 276 -20.93 8.64 2.06
C ALA A 276 -19.55 9.22 1.69
N LEU A 277 -18.58 8.33 1.37
CA LEU A 277 -17.27 8.74 0.88
C LEU A 277 -17.38 9.39 -0.51
N LEU A 278 -18.17 8.80 -1.41
CA LEU A 278 -18.40 9.34 -2.76
C LEU A 278 -19.08 10.72 -2.72
N GLU A 279 -20.04 10.92 -1.81
CA GLU A 279 -20.69 12.22 -1.58
C GLU A 279 -19.67 13.27 -1.10
N THR A 280 -18.82 12.90 -0.14
CA THR A 280 -17.76 13.78 0.39
C THR A 280 -16.79 14.21 -0.73
N LEU A 281 -16.35 13.28 -1.58
CA LEU A 281 -15.44 13.59 -2.69
C LEU A 281 -16.10 14.38 -3.82
N SER A 282 -17.40 14.21 -4.02
CA SER A 282 -18.16 15.02 -4.97
C SER A 282 -18.28 16.46 -4.52
N ALA A 283 -18.32 16.72 -3.20
CA ALA A 283 -18.29 18.06 -2.60
C ALA A 283 -16.90 18.72 -2.64
N ALA A 284 -15.82 17.93 -2.76
CA ALA A 284 -14.44 18.42 -2.84
C ALA A 284 -14.06 19.04 -4.20
N ARG A 285 -15.01 19.07 -5.15
CA ARG A 285 -14.81 19.46 -6.55
C ARG A 285 -14.88 20.96 -6.77
#